data_AF-A0A7V5ZIX0-F1
#
_entry.id   AF-A0A7V5ZIX0-F1
#
_cell.length_a   1.000
_cell.length_b   1.000
_cell.length_c   1.000
_cell.angle_alpha   90.00
_cell.angle_beta   90.00
_cell.angle_gamma   90.00
#
_symmetry.space_group_name_H-M   'P 1'
#
loop_
_entity.id
_entity.type
_entity.pdbx_description
1 polymer ?
#
loop_
_entity_poly.entity_id
_entity_poly.type
_entity_poly.pdbx_seq_one_letter_code
_entity_poly.pdbx_strand_id
1 'polypeptide(L)'
;MLGFATTPVHAEPPSSIHGTVAMAADNPGKHGMHWRTQLWASQEAVDRAMLRVCAGNEAHPAAASECQQFPVAKGKVLTPENVLSGFPLTPPAALYFSWDGIPAEQGVVFTRTYTVAPNGQPGTFGQGAHGQLLTTLPAAGVSQIVPLALDALTFRSNVGIANLGSAKTVTVRVRNTQGVVVGEKAYTLPAFGWRQLNDVFLELGIATYSYSFAEPFGTAPFAAYASIADNTSGDPTTMPAKWAYDAQRGLFIPVAARLPGYTGTQWRTDAVAINWQGAEKEILFSSRCRTGTTTGTQTHGCWSSTRTRRSSHGRTSSARSTASTIPKEVS
;
A
#
# COMPACT_ATOMS: atom_id res chain seq x y z
N MET A 1 46.91 -26.45 -1.57
CA MET A 1 46.05 -25.54 -0.80
C MET A 1 44.68 -25.53 -1.44
N LEU A 2 43.72 -26.26 -0.88
CA LEU A 2 42.32 -26.19 -1.27
C LEU A 2 41.71 -25.03 -0.51
N GLY A 3 41.31 -23.97 -1.22
CA GLY A 3 40.61 -22.83 -0.63
C GLY A 3 39.24 -23.27 -0.16
N PHE A 4 38.98 -23.15 1.13
CA PHE A 4 37.64 -23.28 1.66
C PHE A 4 36.82 -22.08 1.15
N ALA A 5 35.86 -22.36 0.26
CA ALA A 5 34.78 -21.43 0.00
C ALA A 5 33.99 -21.27 1.30
N THR A 6 34.12 -20.12 1.94
CA THR A 6 33.25 -19.74 3.05
C THR A 6 31.84 -19.60 2.49
N THR A 7 30.99 -20.57 2.76
CA THR A 7 29.53 -20.37 2.69
C THR A 7 29.21 -19.09 3.44
N PRO A 8 28.43 -18.14 2.87
CA PRO A 8 27.97 -16.99 3.62
C PRO A 8 27.27 -17.52 4.86
N VAL A 9 27.73 -17.13 6.04
CA VAL A 9 26.96 -17.34 7.25
C VAL A 9 25.67 -16.58 7.03
N HIS A 10 24.57 -17.28 6.75
CA HIS A 10 23.25 -16.67 6.70
C HIS A 10 23.02 -16.08 8.08
N ALA A 11 23.11 -14.76 8.18
CA ALA A 11 22.89 -14.05 9.42
C ALA A 11 21.51 -14.42 9.98
N GLU A 12 21.44 -14.61 11.30
CA GLU A 12 20.23 -15.10 11.95
C GLU A 12 19.07 -14.11 11.68
N PRO A 13 17.90 -14.60 11.25
CA PRO A 13 16.73 -13.75 11.10
C PRO A 13 16.40 -13.05 12.43
N PRO A 14 15.81 -11.85 12.42
CA PRO A 14 15.43 -11.18 13.65
C PRO A 14 14.36 -12.00 14.39
N SER A 15 14.70 -12.47 15.59
CA SER A 15 13.90 -13.44 16.36
C SER A 15 12.61 -12.86 16.99
N SER A 16 12.42 -11.53 16.94
CA SER A 16 11.29 -10.82 17.56
C SER A 16 10.67 -9.72 16.69
N ILE A 17 10.47 -9.97 15.38
CA ILE A 17 9.76 -8.97 14.54
C ILE A 17 8.30 -8.84 14.96
N HIS A 18 7.91 -7.61 15.30
CA HIS A 18 6.53 -7.25 15.59
C HIS A 18 5.76 -6.84 14.34
N GLY A 19 6.43 -6.29 13.33
CA GLY A 19 5.78 -5.83 12.11
C GLY A 19 6.74 -5.34 11.03
N THR A 20 6.17 -4.79 9.96
CA THR A 20 6.91 -4.20 8.85
C THR A 20 6.33 -2.86 8.43
N VAL A 21 7.17 -1.98 7.91
CA VAL A 21 6.73 -1.00 6.91
C VAL A 21 7.22 -1.52 5.57
N ALA A 22 6.27 -1.93 4.73
CA ALA A 22 6.57 -2.72 3.53
C ALA A 22 7.28 -1.94 2.40
N MET A 23 7.69 -0.69 2.63
CA MET A 23 8.45 0.10 1.66
C MET A 23 9.39 1.10 2.33
N ALA A 24 10.61 1.16 1.81
CA ALA A 24 11.59 2.21 2.04
C ALA A 24 12.52 2.32 0.82
N ALA A 25 12.98 3.53 0.54
CA ALA A 25 13.79 3.87 -0.61
C ALA A 25 14.92 4.83 -0.19
N ASP A 26 16.07 4.64 -0.82
CA ASP A 26 17.19 5.59 -0.87
C ASP A 26 17.90 5.32 -2.21
N ASN A 27 17.20 5.62 -3.30
CA ASN A 27 17.62 5.25 -4.66
C ASN A 27 17.09 6.22 -5.73
N PRO A 28 17.74 6.29 -6.91
CA PRO A 28 17.24 7.04 -8.05
C PRO A 28 15.86 6.55 -8.51
N GLY A 29 15.06 7.49 -9.01
CA GLY A 29 13.78 7.26 -9.69
C GLY A 29 13.83 7.69 -11.17
N LYS A 30 12.68 7.74 -11.82
CA LYS A 30 12.56 8.28 -13.19
C LYS A 30 12.80 9.80 -13.20
N HIS A 31 13.14 10.34 -14.36
CA HIS A 31 13.27 11.80 -14.60
C HIS A 31 14.22 12.54 -13.64
N GLY A 32 15.29 11.89 -13.19
CA GLY A 32 16.30 12.50 -12.31
C GLY A 32 15.85 12.64 -10.85
N MET A 33 14.72 12.05 -10.47
CA MET A 33 14.28 11.99 -9.08
C MET A 33 15.22 11.14 -8.24
N HIS A 34 15.36 11.48 -6.97
CA HIS A 34 15.98 10.61 -5.98
C HIS A 34 15.02 10.42 -4.81
N TRP A 35 14.69 9.18 -4.50
CA TRP A 35 13.77 8.83 -3.43
C TRP A 35 14.52 8.66 -2.12
N ARG A 36 13.91 9.12 -1.02
CA ARG A 36 14.36 8.87 0.35
C ARG A 36 13.19 8.52 1.24
N THR A 37 13.45 7.79 2.31
CA THR A 37 12.43 7.45 3.31
C THR A 37 12.70 8.11 4.65
N GLN A 38 11.70 8.83 5.14
CA GLN A 38 11.62 9.31 6.51
C GLN A 38 10.78 8.34 7.32
N LEU A 39 11.24 8.02 8.54
CA LEU A 39 10.53 7.22 9.53
C LEU A 39 9.88 8.14 10.57
N TRP A 40 8.67 7.83 11.00
CA TRP A 40 8.05 8.40 12.19
C TRP A 40 7.73 7.29 13.18
N ALA A 41 8.05 7.49 14.44
CA ALA A 41 7.67 6.57 15.50
C ALA A 41 7.21 7.31 16.76
N SER A 42 6.21 6.77 17.46
CA SER A 42 5.71 7.31 18.72
C SER A 42 5.16 6.19 19.61
N GLN A 43 5.11 6.45 20.92
CA GLN A 43 4.48 5.59 21.92
C GLN A 43 4.06 6.43 23.13
N GLU A 44 3.04 5.97 23.85
CA GLU A 44 2.47 6.68 25.03
C GLU A 44 2.53 5.85 26.34
N ALA A 45 3.04 4.62 26.25
CA ALA A 45 2.92 3.62 27.30
C ALA A 45 3.88 3.86 28.47
N VAL A 46 5.15 4.11 28.18
CA VAL A 46 6.23 4.21 29.16
C VAL A 46 7.10 5.43 28.87
N ASP A 47 7.88 5.91 29.85
CA ASP A 47 8.72 7.11 29.67
C ASP A 47 9.69 6.99 28.49
N ARG A 48 10.22 5.78 28.25
CA ARG A 48 11.10 5.46 27.13
C ARG A 48 10.95 3.99 26.73
N ALA A 49 10.66 3.74 25.46
CA ALA A 49 10.74 2.42 24.83
C ALA A 49 11.86 2.40 23.78
N MET A 50 12.31 1.22 23.37
CA MET A 50 13.28 1.08 22.28
C MET A 50 12.59 0.54 21.03
N LEU A 51 12.65 1.30 19.94
CA LEU A 51 12.27 0.81 18.62
C LEU A 51 13.51 0.20 17.96
N ARG A 52 13.47 -1.09 17.66
CA ARG A 52 14.47 -1.76 16.84
C ARG A 52 13.97 -1.83 15.41
N VAL A 53 14.80 -1.41 14.44
CA VAL A 53 14.48 -1.43 13.01
C VAL A 53 15.57 -2.17 12.26
N CYS A 54 15.18 -3.14 11.45
CA CYS A 54 16.03 -3.85 10.51
C CYS A 54 15.57 -3.50 9.08
N ALA A 55 16.45 -3.58 8.09
CA ALA A 55 16.07 -3.36 6.70
C ALA A 55 16.48 -4.59 5.87
N GLY A 56 15.66 -4.95 4.88
CA GLY A 56 15.93 -6.12 4.05
C GLY A 56 15.29 -6.07 2.68
N ASN A 57 15.97 -6.67 1.70
CA ASN A 57 15.46 -6.92 0.35
C ASN A 57 15.83 -8.33 -0.13
N GLU A 58 15.48 -8.67 -1.36
CA GLU A 58 15.72 -10.01 -1.91
C GLU A 58 17.21 -10.39 -2.06
N ALA A 59 18.10 -9.42 -2.22
CA ALA A 59 19.54 -9.64 -2.30
C ALA A 59 20.20 -9.68 -0.91
N HIS A 60 19.68 -8.89 0.03
CA HIS A 60 20.18 -8.75 1.40
C HIS A 60 19.01 -8.78 2.38
N PRO A 61 18.55 -9.98 2.80
CA PRO A 61 17.44 -10.12 3.73
C PRO A 61 17.81 -9.53 5.10
N ALA A 62 16.81 -9.02 5.83
CA ALA A 62 17.09 -8.36 7.10
C ALA A 62 17.67 -9.34 8.13
N ALA A 63 18.75 -8.93 8.79
CA ALA A 63 19.45 -9.72 9.79
C ALA A 63 19.39 -9.06 11.17
N ALA A 64 19.30 -9.86 12.23
CA ALA A 64 19.23 -9.35 13.60
C ALA A 64 20.44 -8.46 13.94
N SER A 65 21.65 -8.86 13.53
CA SER A 65 22.91 -8.15 13.82
C SER A 65 23.02 -6.76 13.17
N GLU A 66 22.17 -6.46 12.19
CA GLU A 66 22.22 -5.22 11.40
C GLU A 66 21.09 -4.26 11.76
N CYS A 67 20.24 -4.61 12.73
CA CYS A 67 19.17 -3.76 13.16
C CYS A 67 19.69 -2.54 13.94
N GLN A 68 19.14 -1.38 13.64
CA GLN A 68 19.37 -0.15 14.39
C GLN A 68 18.37 -0.01 15.54
N GLN A 69 18.74 0.74 16.56
CA GLN A 69 17.94 0.98 17.75
C GLN A 69 17.67 2.48 17.92
N PHE A 70 16.42 2.82 18.17
CA PHE A 70 15.96 4.19 18.34
C PHE A 70 15.19 4.35 19.65
N PRO A 71 15.67 5.14 20.62
CA PRO A 71 14.92 5.42 21.82
C PRO A 71 13.74 6.34 21.49
N VAL A 72 12.53 5.95 21.89
CA VAL A 72 11.31 6.73 21.68
C VAL A 72 10.72 7.12 23.04
N ALA A 73 10.78 8.41 23.34
CA ALA A 73 10.21 8.97 24.57
C ALA A 73 8.68 9.06 24.50
N LYS A 74 8.03 8.96 25.65
CA LYS A 74 6.57 9.11 25.77
C LYS A 74 6.07 10.42 25.14
N GLY A 75 5.06 10.33 24.28
CA GLY A 75 4.42 11.50 23.66
C GLY A 75 5.32 12.33 22.74
N LYS A 76 6.45 11.76 22.30
CA LYS A 76 7.36 12.38 21.34
C LYS A 76 7.41 11.57 20.06
N VAL A 77 7.37 12.27 18.93
CA VAL A 77 7.55 11.66 17.62
C VAL A 77 9.03 11.69 17.26
N LEU A 78 9.63 10.50 17.14
CA LEU A 78 10.95 10.31 16.54
C LEU A 78 10.83 10.40 15.02
N THR A 79 11.74 11.13 14.35
CA THR A 79 11.64 11.42 12.90
C THR A 79 12.93 11.21 12.08
N PRO A 80 13.58 10.02 12.11
CA PRO A 80 14.84 9.82 11.40
C PRO A 80 14.66 10.02 9.89
N GLU A 81 15.47 10.92 9.33
CA GLU A 81 15.54 11.13 7.88
C GLU A 81 16.47 10.11 7.23
N ASN A 82 16.19 9.79 5.97
CA ASN A 82 16.93 8.81 5.18
C ASN A 82 17.27 7.52 5.95
N VAL A 83 16.25 6.88 6.50
CA VAL A 83 16.40 5.75 7.44
C VAL A 83 17.24 4.59 6.88
N LEU A 84 17.30 4.41 5.56
CA LEU A 84 18.11 3.35 4.93
C LEU A 84 19.62 3.61 4.93
N SER A 85 20.07 4.86 5.12
CA SER A 85 21.49 5.24 4.98
C SER A 85 22.45 4.54 5.94
N GLY A 86 21.95 4.01 7.07
CA GLY A 86 22.78 3.30 8.04
C GLY A 86 22.69 1.77 7.96
N PHE A 87 22.04 1.20 6.94
CA PHE A 87 21.93 -0.25 6.76
C PHE A 87 22.91 -0.75 5.69
N PRO A 88 23.53 -1.93 5.85
CA PRO A 88 24.52 -2.47 4.93
C PRO A 88 23.88 -3.16 3.71
N LEU A 89 22.90 -2.51 3.07
CA LEU A 89 22.22 -3.03 1.88
C LEU A 89 22.21 -1.99 0.75
N THR A 90 21.99 -2.46 -0.47
CA THR A 90 21.65 -1.56 -1.59
C THR A 90 20.14 -1.35 -1.62
N PRO A 91 19.62 -0.13 -1.41
CA PRO A 91 18.19 0.18 -1.46
C PRO A 91 17.59 -0.07 -2.85
N PRO A 92 16.26 -0.20 -2.98
CA PRO A 92 15.22 -0.12 -1.94
C PRO A 92 15.06 -1.39 -1.10
N ALA A 93 14.25 -1.31 -0.04
CA ALA A 93 14.02 -2.38 0.94
C ALA A 93 12.67 -2.25 1.66
N ALA A 94 12.28 -3.26 2.44
CA ALA A 94 11.31 -3.09 3.52
C ALA A 94 12.03 -2.76 4.84
N LEU A 95 11.31 -2.12 5.76
CA LEU A 95 11.72 -2.01 7.16
C LEU A 95 10.96 -3.04 7.98
N TYR A 96 11.64 -3.73 8.88
CA TYR A 96 11.07 -4.63 9.87
C TYR A 96 11.32 -4.05 11.24
N PHE A 97 10.34 -4.09 12.13
CA PHE A 97 10.47 -3.46 13.43
C PHE A 97 10.02 -4.33 14.58
N SER A 98 10.60 -4.06 15.74
CA SER A 98 10.17 -4.57 17.05
C SER A 98 10.26 -3.46 18.09
N TRP A 99 9.52 -3.64 19.19
CA TRP A 99 9.50 -2.71 20.31
C TRP A 99 9.97 -3.43 21.56
N ASP A 100 11.00 -2.91 22.21
CA ASP A 100 11.44 -3.40 23.52
C ASP A 100 10.88 -2.48 24.62
N GLY A 101 10.34 -3.08 25.67
CA GLY A 101 9.76 -2.39 26.83
C GLY A 101 8.28 -2.04 26.71
N ILE A 102 7.65 -2.26 25.55
CA ILE A 102 6.20 -2.09 25.35
C ILE A 102 5.62 -3.20 24.46
N PRO A 103 4.33 -3.53 24.61
CA PRO A 103 3.60 -4.32 23.62
C PRO A 103 3.60 -3.62 22.25
N ALA A 104 3.68 -4.41 21.18
CA ALA A 104 3.80 -3.91 19.81
C ALA A 104 2.67 -2.95 19.41
N GLU A 105 1.45 -3.24 19.87
CA GLU A 105 0.23 -2.47 19.62
C GLU A 105 0.18 -1.11 20.32
N GLN A 106 1.08 -0.85 21.27
CA GLN A 106 1.19 0.43 21.98
C GLN A 106 2.23 1.38 21.34
N GLY A 107 2.98 0.90 20.34
CA GLY A 107 3.87 1.69 19.52
C GLY A 107 3.28 1.89 18.13
N VAL A 108 3.54 3.06 17.53
CA VAL A 108 3.15 3.37 16.16
C VAL A 108 4.38 3.68 15.31
N VAL A 109 4.37 3.19 14.07
CA VAL A 109 5.43 3.40 13.09
C VAL A 109 4.79 3.80 11.76
N PHE A 110 5.32 4.84 11.13
CA PHE A 110 4.92 5.28 9.80
C PHE A 110 6.17 5.62 8.99
N THR A 111 6.07 5.58 7.67
CA THR A 111 7.09 6.15 6.80
C THR A 111 6.47 7.04 5.75
N ARG A 112 7.30 7.94 5.23
CA ARG A 112 7.06 8.62 3.95
C ARG A 112 8.27 8.42 3.08
N THR A 113 8.03 7.92 1.88
CA THR A 113 9.01 7.88 0.80
C THR A 113 8.74 9.08 -0.10
N TYR A 114 9.70 10.00 -0.19
CA TYR A 114 9.57 11.28 -0.89
C TYR A 114 10.76 11.52 -1.82
N THR A 115 10.56 12.35 -2.83
CA THR A 115 11.66 12.80 -3.69
C THR A 115 12.47 13.87 -2.96
N VAL A 116 13.77 13.98 -3.22
CA VAL A 116 14.57 15.15 -2.86
C VAL A 116 14.78 16.03 -4.08
N ALA A 117 14.78 17.35 -3.87
CA ALA A 117 15.13 18.30 -4.90
C ALA A 117 16.62 18.16 -5.30
N PRO A 118 17.03 18.55 -6.52
CA PRO A 118 18.42 18.42 -6.99
C PRO A 118 19.48 19.10 -6.09
N ASN A 119 19.08 20.08 -5.27
CA ASN A 119 19.94 20.78 -4.31
C ASN A 119 19.92 20.16 -2.89
N GLY A 120 19.37 18.96 -2.73
CA GLY A 120 19.28 18.26 -1.45
C GLY A 120 18.18 18.75 -0.52
N GLN A 121 17.36 19.73 -0.93
CA GLN A 121 16.16 20.14 -0.17
C GLN A 121 15.09 19.04 -0.21
N PRO A 122 14.18 18.98 0.77
CA PRO A 122 13.01 18.11 0.68
C PRO A 122 12.25 18.40 -0.62
N GLY A 123 12.02 17.37 -1.44
CA GLY A 123 11.23 17.49 -2.67
C GLY A 123 9.73 17.52 -2.40
N THR A 124 8.92 17.15 -3.39
CA THR A 124 7.46 17.11 -3.29
C THR A 124 6.97 16.07 -2.27
N PHE A 125 5.67 16.12 -1.95
CA PHE A 125 5.02 15.01 -1.27
C PHE A 125 5.18 13.73 -2.09
N GLY A 126 5.65 12.66 -1.44
CA GLY A 126 5.64 11.33 -2.02
C GLY A 126 4.51 10.49 -1.45
N GLN A 127 4.79 9.23 -1.12
CA GLN A 127 3.80 8.27 -0.64
C GLN A 127 4.09 7.84 0.80
N GLY A 128 3.02 7.64 1.58
CA GLY A 128 3.09 7.16 2.95
C GLY A 128 2.87 5.66 3.05
N ALA A 129 3.46 5.04 4.07
CA ALA A 129 3.15 3.68 4.49
C ALA A 129 3.02 3.63 6.02
N HIS A 130 2.13 2.76 6.50
CA HIS A 130 1.95 2.51 7.93
C HIS A 130 2.66 1.21 8.33
N GLY A 131 3.10 1.15 9.58
CA GLY A 131 3.55 -0.09 10.20
C GLY A 131 2.41 -1.08 10.28
N GLN A 132 2.59 -2.26 9.68
CA GLN A 132 1.67 -3.38 9.75
C GLN A 132 2.23 -4.38 10.74
N LEU A 133 1.49 -4.64 11.82
CA LEU A 133 1.87 -5.67 12.79
C LEU A 133 1.70 -7.05 12.17
N LEU A 134 2.64 -7.96 12.43
CA LEU A 134 2.60 -9.35 11.99
C LEU A 134 1.29 -10.03 12.42
N THR A 135 0.81 -9.73 13.64
CA THR A 135 -0.44 -10.25 14.20
C THR A 135 -1.70 -9.74 13.49
N THR A 136 -1.59 -8.69 12.69
CA THR A 136 -2.70 -8.12 11.90
C THR A 136 -2.69 -8.58 10.45
N LEU A 137 -1.62 -9.24 10.00
CA LEU A 137 -1.53 -9.78 8.64
C LEU A 137 -2.38 -11.05 8.52
N PRO A 138 -2.83 -11.40 7.30
CA PRO A 138 -3.60 -12.61 7.12
C PRO A 138 -2.73 -13.85 7.38
N ALA A 139 -3.40 -14.96 7.73
CA ALA A 139 -2.74 -16.25 7.86
C ALA A 139 -2.03 -16.67 6.56
N ALA A 140 -1.00 -17.51 6.69
CA ALA A 140 -0.33 -18.11 5.55
C ALA A 140 -1.33 -18.80 4.60
N GLY A 141 -1.13 -18.67 3.29
CA GLY A 141 -2.01 -19.22 2.26
C GLY A 141 -3.22 -18.34 1.92
N VAL A 142 -3.54 -17.31 2.70
CA VAL A 142 -4.60 -16.36 2.37
C VAL A 142 -4.07 -15.35 1.35
N SER A 143 -4.72 -15.27 0.20
CA SER A 143 -4.42 -14.27 -0.81
C SER A 143 -4.70 -12.86 -0.31
N GLN A 144 -3.78 -11.96 -0.62
CA GLN A 144 -3.99 -10.52 -0.50
C GLN A 144 -4.40 -9.96 -1.86
N ILE A 145 -5.10 -8.83 -1.85
CA ILE A 145 -5.70 -8.15 -2.99
C ILE A 145 -5.16 -6.74 -3.02
N VAL A 146 -4.60 -6.37 -4.17
CA VAL A 146 -3.98 -5.07 -4.40
C VAL A 146 -4.64 -4.45 -5.64
N PRO A 147 -5.39 -3.35 -5.52
CA PRO A 147 -5.94 -2.68 -6.68
C PRO A 147 -4.82 -2.07 -7.53
N LEU A 148 -4.96 -2.17 -8.85
CA LEU A 148 -4.06 -1.54 -9.81
C LEU A 148 -4.70 -0.27 -10.37
N ALA A 149 -3.94 0.49 -11.16
CA ALA A 149 -4.43 1.67 -11.86
C ALA A 149 -5.71 1.38 -12.65
N LEU A 150 -6.73 2.23 -12.48
CA LEU A 150 -7.96 2.15 -13.29
C LEU A 150 -7.67 2.56 -14.74
N ASP A 151 -6.80 3.54 -14.94
CA ASP A 151 -6.21 3.90 -16.24
C ASP A 151 -4.74 3.43 -16.27
N ALA A 152 -4.54 2.19 -16.70
CA ALA A 152 -3.24 1.56 -16.70
C ALA A 152 -2.34 2.00 -17.88
N LEU A 153 -2.82 2.87 -18.77
CA LEU A 153 -2.01 3.52 -19.80
C LEU A 153 -1.37 4.81 -19.26
N THR A 154 -2.14 5.59 -18.49
CA THR A 154 -1.66 6.85 -17.89
C THR A 154 -0.84 6.60 -16.62
N PHE A 155 -1.20 5.57 -15.83
CA PHE A 155 -0.54 5.25 -14.57
C PHE A 155 0.05 3.84 -14.61
N ARG A 156 1.29 3.69 -14.13
CA ARG A 156 1.88 2.37 -13.89
C ARG A 156 1.53 1.88 -12.50
N SER A 157 1.42 0.57 -12.35
CA SER A 157 1.21 -0.07 -11.04
C SER A 157 2.42 -0.91 -10.67
N ASN A 158 3.15 -0.47 -9.66
CA ASN A 158 4.17 -1.28 -9.03
C ASN A 158 3.53 -2.11 -7.91
N VAL A 159 3.97 -3.35 -7.72
CA VAL A 159 3.49 -4.20 -6.62
C VAL A 159 4.67 -4.60 -5.75
N GLY A 160 4.67 -4.18 -4.48
CA GLY A 160 5.72 -4.51 -3.53
C GLY A 160 5.24 -5.50 -2.48
N ILE A 161 6.16 -6.36 -2.03
CA ILE A 161 5.89 -7.46 -1.10
C ILE A 161 7.05 -7.54 -0.11
N ALA A 162 6.75 -7.43 1.18
CA ALA A 162 7.67 -7.67 2.29
C ALA A 162 7.31 -9.01 2.95
N ASN A 163 8.25 -9.96 3.01
CA ASN A 163 8.07 -11.25 3.66
C ASN A 163 8.44 -11.14 5.15
N LEU A 164 7.54 -11.54 6.06
CA LEU A 164 7.78 -11.54 7.51
C LEU A 164 7.94 -12.96 8.08
N GLY A 165 7.87 -13.99 7.25
CA GLY A 165 7.99 -15.38 7.70
C GLY A 165 9.02 -16.17 6.92
N SER A 166 8.97 -17.49 7.07
CA SER A 166 10.01 -18.41 6.57
C SER A 166 9.87 -18.81 5.10
N ALA A 167 8.82 -18.37 4.40
CA ALA A 167 8.64 -18.70 3.00
C ALA A 167 9.79 -18.15 2.16
N LYS A 168 10.10 -18.84 1.06
CA LYS A 168 11.08 -18.39 0.07
C LYS A 168 10.45 -18.02 -1.26
N THR A 169 9.12 -18.10 -1.36
CA THR A 169 8.40 -17.90 -2.61
C THR A 169 7.08 -17.19 -2.34
N VAL A 170 6.78 -16.21 -3.19
CA VAL A 170 5.47 -15.58 -3.30
C VAL A 170 5.05 -15.63 -4.76
N THR A 171 3.78 -15.93 -5.01
CA THR A 171 3.21 -15.90 -6.35
C THR A 171 2.37 -14.64 -6.49
N VAL A 172 2.55 -13.92 -7.60
CA VAL A 172 1.70 -12.79 -7.95
C VAL A 172 0.94 -13.16 -9.21
N ARG A 173 -0.39 -13.04 -9.16
CA ARG A 173 -1.23 -13.11 -10.35
C ARG A 173 -2.04 -11.86 -10.54
N VAL A 174 -2.42 -11.58 -11.77
CA VAL A 174 -3.31 -10.47 -12.12
C VAL A 174 -4.63 -11.03 -12.61
N ARG A 175 -5.72 -10.48 -12.08
CA ARG A 175 -7.08 -10.78 -12.55
C ARG A 175 -7.67 -9.56 -13.22
N ASN A 176 -8.28 -9.77 -14.38
CA ASN A 176 -8.99 -8.72 -15.10
C ASN A 176 -10.38 -8.46 -14.49
N THR A 177 -11.15 -7.54 -15.09
CA THR A 177 -12.51 -7.18 -14.66
C THR A 177 -13.52 -8.32 -14.70
N GLN A 178 -13.23 -9.40 -15.41
CA GLN A 178 -14.07 -10.59 -15.49
C GLN A 178 -13.69 -11.63 -14.43
N GLY A 179 -12.72 -11.31 -13.56
CA GLY A 179 -12.16 -12.23 -12.58
C GLY A 179 -11.22 -13.28 -13.19
N VAL A 180 -10.92 -13.21 -14.49
CA VAL A 180 -10.03 -14.16 -15.17
C VAL A 180 -8.58 -13.86 -14.84
N VAL A 181 -7.81 -14.87 -14.49
CA VAL A 181 -6.35 -14.76 -14.33
C VAL A 181 -5.74 -14.56 -15.72
N VAL A 182 -5.10 -13.41 -15.93
CA VAL A 182 -4.48 -13.02 -17.20
C VAL A 182 -2.96 -13.14 -17.19
N GLY A 183 -2.37 -13.30 -16.02
CA GLY A 183 -0.95 -13.59 -15.84
C GLY A 183 -0.66 -14.01 -14.41
N GLU A 184 0.35 -14.85 -14.24
CA GLU A 184 0.81 -15.37 -12.95
C GLU A 184 2.29 -15.69 -13.01
N LYS A 185 3.02 -15.37 -11.94
CA LYS A 185 4.44 -15.72 -11.81
C LYS A 185 4.81 -15.89 -10.34
N ALA A 186 5.62 -16.91 -10.08
CA ALA A 186 6.26 -17.14 -8.80
C ALA A 186 7.60 -16.39 -8.73
N TYR A 187 7.86 -15.77 -7.59
CA TYR A 187 9.09 -15.04 -7.32
C TYR A 187 9.76 -15.60 -6.08
N THR A 188 11.08 -15.75 -6.14
CA THR A 188 11.86 -16.05 -4.92
C THR A 188 11.89 -14.82 -4.04
N LEU A 189 11.51 -14.99 -2.78
CA LEU A 189 11.47 -13.93 -1.78
C LEU A 189 11.90 -14.52 -0.43
N PRO A 190 13.16 -14.35 -0.01
CA PRO A 190 13.67 -14.93 1.23
C PRO A 190 12.94 -14.39 2.46
N ALA A 191 13.08 -15.08 3.59
CA ALA A 191 12.58 -14.62 4.89
C ALA A 191 13.16 -13.24 5.22
N PHE A 192 12.32 -12.30 5.65
CA PHE A 192 12.70 -10.90 5.89
C PHE A 192 13.32 -10.21 4.67
N GLY A 193 12.98 -10.70 3.47
CA GLY A 193 13.27 -10.07 2.20
C GLY A 193 12.07 -9.26 1.68
N TRP A 194 12.38 -8.38 0.74
CA TRP A 194 11.43 -7.52 0.05
C TRP A 194 11.68 -7.54 -1.45
N ARG A 195 10.60 -7.46 -2.23
CA ARG A 195 10.63 -7.35 -3.68
C ARG A 195 9.57 -6.38 -4.17
N GLN A 196 9.88 -5.62 -5.21
CA GLN A 196 8.90 -4.84 -5.97
C GLN A 196 8.95 -5.19 -7.45
N LEU A 197 7.78 -5.44 -8.02
CA LEU A 197 7.55 -5.55 -9.44
C LEU A 197 7.34 -4.13 -9.98
N ASN A 198 8.29 -3.61 -10.76
CA ASN A 198 8.17 -2.28 -11.35
C ASN A 198 7.40 -2.39 -12.65
N ASP A 199 6.14 -1.93 -12.66
CA ASP A 199 5.12 -2.30 -13.65
C ASP A 199 4.80 -3.80 -13.64
N VAL A 200 3.76 -4.18 -12.88
CA VAL A 200 3.35 -5.58 -12.71
C VAL A 200 2.96 -6.26 -14.03
N PHE A 201 2.45 -5.54 -15.03
CA PHE A 201 2.08 -6.15 -16.30
C PHE A 201 3.31 -6.53 -17.10
N LEU A 202 4.29 -5.61 -17.15
CA LEU A 202 5.58 -5.85 -17.80
C LEU A 202 6.35 -7.01 -17.12
N GLU A 203 6.40 -7.02 -15.79
CA GLU A 203 7.11 -8.04 -14.99
C GLU A 203 6.53 -9.46 -15.14
N LEU A 204 5.23 -9.54 -15.43
CA LEU A 204 4.52 -10.78 -15.75
C LEU A 204 4.54 -11.11 -17.26
N GLY A 205 4.98 -10.19 -18.12
CA GLY A 205 5.00 -10.38 -19.58
C GLY A 205 3.61 -10.43 -20.21
N ILE A 206 2.66 -9.68 -19.65
CA ILE A 206 1.26 -9.66 -20.11
C ILE A 206 0.85 -8.29 -20.65
N ALA A 207 -0.27 -8.25 -21.36
CA ALA A 207 -0.88 -6.99 -21.76
C ALA A 207 -1.31 -6.16 -20.55
N THR A 208 -1.43 -4.85 -20.74
CA THR A 208 -1.97 -3.93 -19.74
C THR A 208 -3.48 -4.10 -19.59
N TYR A 209 -3.98 -4.19 -18.36
CA TYR A 209 -5.42 -4.31 -18.07
C TYR A 209 -5.89 -3.22 -17.10
N SER A 210 -6.69 -2.28 -17.61
CA SER A 210 -7.43 -1.34 -16.77
C SER A 210 -8.47 -2.06 -15.88
N TYR A 211 -8.76 -1.48 -14.72
CA TYR A 211 -9.72 -2.03 -13.73
C TYR A 211 -9.38 -3.47 -13.27
N SER A 212 -8.10 -3.83 -13.29
CA SER A 212 -7.60 -5.11 -12.81
C SER A 212 -7.06 -4.99 -11.38
N PHE A 213 -6.78 -6.12 -10.76
CA PHE A 213 -6.10 -6.18 -9.47
C PHE A 213 -5.03 -7.27 -9.47
N ALA A 214 -3.99 -7.05 -8.66
CA ALA A 214 -2.99 -8.07 -8.37
C ALA A 214 -3.39 -8.85 -7.11
N GLU A 215 -3.05 -10.13 -7.12
CA GLU A 215 -3.29 -11.07 -6.05
C GLU A 215 -1.96 -11.76 -5.68
N PRO A 216 -1.19 -11.20 -4.74
CA PRO A 216 -0.08 -11.91 -4.13
C PRO A 216 -0.58 -12.96 -3.13
N PHE A 217 0.01 -14.16 -3.18
CA PHE A 217 -0.24 -15.25 -2.23
C PHE A 217 1.02 -16.08 -2.01
N GLY A 218 1.13 -16.70 -0.83
CA GLY A 218 2.32 -17.45 -0.42
C GLY A 218 2.09 -18.24 0.87
N THR A 219 3.09 -19.02 1.28
CA THR A 219 3.01 -19.95 2.41
C THR A 219 3.51 -19.38 3.73
N ALA A 220 3.84 -18.09 3.78
CA ALA A 220 4.17 -17.39 5.02
C ALA A 220 3.48 -16.01 5.07
N PRO A 221 3.38 -15.39 6.26
CA PRO A 221 2.89 -14.02 6.38
C PRO A 221 3.78 -13.05 5.58
N PHE A 222 3.14 -12.19 4.79
CA PHE A 222 3.78 -11.10 4.07
C PHE A 222 2.88 -9.87 4.13
N ALA A 223 3.44 -8.70 3.86
CA ALA A 223 2.70 -7.47 3.61
C ALA A 223 2.85 -7.09 2.15
N ALA A 224 1.75 -6.76 1.47
CA ALA A 224 1.79 -6.29 0.09
C ALA A 224 1.17 -4.90 -0.07
N TYR A 225 1.52 -4.22 -1.15
CA TYR A 225 0.95 -2.94 -1.54
C TYR A 225 1.08 -2.73 -3.05
N ALA A 226 0.29 -1.81 -3.60
CA ALA A 226 0.59 -1.17 -4.88
C ALA A 226 1.11 0.25 -4.65
N SER A 227 2.03 0.66 -5.51
CA SER A 227 2.38 2.06 -5.74
C SER A 227 1.90 2.41 -7.15
N ILE A 228 0.78 3.14 -7.23
CA ILE A 228 0.20 3.59 -8.50
C ILE A 228 0.84 4.93 -8.82
N ALA A 229 1.66 4.98 -9.87
CA ALA A 229 2.45 6.14 -10.19
C ALA A 229 2.09 6.73 -11.55
N ASP A 230 2.00 8.05 -11.60
CA ASP A 230 1.85 8.79 -12.86
C ASP A 230 3.07 8.51 -13.77
N ASN A 231 2.82 8.17 -15.04
CA ASN A 231 3.90 7.88 -15.98
C ASN A 231 4.65 9.12 -16.48
N THR A 232 4.05 10.30 -16.35
CA THR A 232 4.63 11.60 -16.71
C THR A 232 5.39 12.20 -15.53
N SER A 233 4.72 12.40 -14.40
CA SER A 233 5.38 13.05 -13.24
C SER A 233 6.21 12.05 -12.45
N GLY A 234 5.78 10.79 -12.35
CA GLY A 234 6.38 9.82 -11.44
C GLY A 234 5.79 9.82 -10.03
N ASP A 235 4.82 10.70 -9.75
CA ASP A 235 4.21 10.83 -8.43
C ASP A 235 3.33 9.62 -8.10
N PRO A 236 3.57 8.95 -6.95
CA PRO A 236 2.86 7.75 -6.56
C PRO A 236 1.77 7.97 -5.51
N THR A 237 0.81 7.05 -5.49
CA THR A 237 -0.08 6.79 -4.35
C THR A 237 0.06 5.34 -3.90
N THR A 238 0.20 5.14 -2.59
CA THR A 238 0.20 3.81 -1.98
C THR A 238 -1.21 3.27 -1.81
N MET A 239 -1.44 2.06 -2.28
CA MET A 239 -2.64 1.26 -2.00
C MET A 239 -2.22 0.02 -1.19
N PRO A 240 -2.40 0.00 0.14
CA PRO A 240 -2.06 -1.16 0.95
C PRO A 240 -2.96 -2.34 0.57
N ALA A 241 -2.39 -3.54 0.53
CA ALA A 241 -3.18 -4.72 0.23
C ALA A 241 -4.27 -4.95 1.29
N LYS A 242 -5.37 -5.54 0.84
CA LYS A 242 -6.46 -6.01 1.70
C LYS A 242 -6.67 -7.49 1.44
N TRP A 243 -7.36 -8.17 2.33
CA TRP A 243 -7.75 -9.56 2.15
C TRP A 243 -9.19 -9.71 2.60
N ALA A 244 -9.88 -10.73 2.11
CA ALA A 244 -11.22 -11.01 2.55
C ALA A 244 -11.20 -11.45 4.03
N TYR A 245 -12.02 -10.79 4.84
CA TYR A 245 -12.44 -11.27 6.16
C TYR A 245 -13.94 -11.52 6.10
N ASP A 246 -14.46 -12.34 7.01
CA ASP A 246 -15.91 -12.48 7.18
C ASP A 246 -16.46 -11.11 7.62
N ALA A 247 -17.06 -10.39 6.66
CA ALA A 247 -17.56 -9.04 6.86
C ALA A 247 -18.90 -9.09 7.61
N GLN A 248 -18.88 -9.58 8.84
CA GLN A 248 -20.02 -9.48 9.77
C GLN A 248 -20.26 -8.03 10.21
N ARG A 249 -19.32 -7.11 9.91
CA ARG A 249 -19.40 -5.68 10.21
C ARG A 249 -19.17 -4.87 8.94
N GLY A 250 -20.01 -3.85 8.72
CA GLY A 250 -19.86 -2.90 7.63
C GLY A 250 -18.55 -2.12 7.72
N LEU A 251 -18.02 -1.71 6.57
CA LEU A 251 -16.77 -0.95 6.49
C LEU A 251 -17.03 0.55 6.46
N PHE A 252 -16.18 1.29 7.15
CA PHE A 252 -16.19 2.74 7.14
C PHE A 252 -15.08 3.26 6.24
N ILE A 253 -15.48 3.97 5.19
CA ILE A 253 -14.56 4.75 4.35
C ILE A 253 -14.58 6.17 4.92
N PRO A 254 -13.50 6.64 5.55
CA PRO A 254 -13.52 7.87 6.36
C PRO A 254 -13.69 9.14 5.52
N VAL A 255 -13.41 9.07 4.22
CA VAL A 255 -13.55 10.20 3.31
C VAL A 255 -14.02 9.74 1.93
N ALA A 256 -15.00 10.44 1.39
CA ALA A 256 -15.36 10.39 -0.01
C ALA A 256 -15.63 11.82 -0.48
N ALA A 257 -15.13 12.19 -1.65
CA ALA A 257 -15.16 13.56 -2.14
C ALA A 257 -15.54 13.61 -3.62
N ARG A 258 -16.43 14.57 -3.93
CA ARG A 258 -16.70 15.04 -5.28
C ARG A 258 -16.91 16.54 -5.24
N LEU A 259 -15.82 17.29 -5.18
CA LEU A 259 -15.86 18.75 -5.05
C LEU A 259 -14.64 19.41 -5.70
N PRO A 260 -14.72 20.71 -6.05
CA PRO A 260 -13.57 21.46 -6.52
C PRO A 260 -12.41 21.44 -5.50
N GLY A 261 -11.19 21.30 -6.00
CA GLY A 261 -9.97 21.51 -5.23
C GLY A 261 -9.37 22.90 -5.47
N TYR A 262 -8.15 23.10 -4.99
CA TYR A 262 -7.40 24.34 -5.23
C TYR A 262 -6.95 24.45 -6.69
N THR A 263 -6.72 25.66 -7.19
CA THR A 263 -6.20 25.92 -8.56
C THR A 263 -6.92 25.18 -9.70
N GLY A 264 -8.24 24.99 -9.58
CA GLY A 264 -9.05 24.33 -10.62
C GLY A 264 -8.98 22.80 -10.62
N THR A 265 -8.26 22.18 -9.69
CA THR A 265 -8.27 20.72 -9.50
C THR A 265 -9.65 20.22 -9.06
N GLN A 266 -9.89 18.91 -9.16
CA GLN A 266 -11.16 18.29 -8.79
C GLN A 266 -10.88 17.08 -7.90
N TRP A 267 -11.47 17.09 -6.69
CA TRP A 267 -11.49 15.88 -5.87
C TRP A 267 -12.51 14.89 -6.42
N ARG A 268 -12.06 13.64 -6.54
CA ARG A 268 -12.86 12.48 -6.90
C ARG A 268 -12.48 11.33 -5.98
N THR A 269 -13.43 10.45 -5.72
CA THR A 269 -13.21 9.21 -5.00
C THR A 269 -13.63 8.06 -5.88
N ASP A 270 -12.68 7.16 -6.12
CA ASP A 270 -12.94 5.86 -6.71
C ASP A 270 -13.07 4.83 -5.59
N ALA A 271 -14.05 3.95 -5.71
CA ALA A 271 -14.24 2.82 -4.82
C ALA A 271 -14.17 1.53 -5.64
N VAL A 272 -13.25 0.64 -5.27
CA VAL A 272 -13.12 -0.68 -5.87
C VAL A 272 -13.60 -1.70 -4.86
N ALA A 273 -14.57 -2.51 -5.27
CA ALA A 273 -15.03 -3.64 -4.50
C ALA A 273 -14.87 -4.91 -5.32
N ILE A 274 -14.33 -5.95 -4.68
CA ILE A 274 -14.00 -7.21 -5.31
C ILE A 274 -14.77 -8.29 -4.57
N ASN A 275 -15.69 -8.93 -5.29
CA ASN A 275 -16.32 -10.14 -4.79
C ASN A 275 -15.37 -11.32 -5.04
N TRP A 276 -14.82 -11.86 -3.96
CA TRP A 276 -13.78 -12.89 -4.03
C TRP A 276 -14.33 -14.30 -4.24
N GLN A 277 -15.56 -14.58 -3.78
CA GLN A 277 -16.14 -15.92 -3.81
C GLN A 277 -17.65 -15.90 -3.96
N GLY A 278 -18.18 -16.94 -4.64
CA GLY A 278 -19.60 -17.25 -4.69
C GLY A 278 -20.38 -16.48 -5.75
N ALA A 279 -21.71 -16.51 -5.60
CA ALA A 279 -22.63 -15.77 -6.46
C ALA A 279 -22.45 -14.25 -6.30
N GLU A 280 -22.96 -13.52 -7.28
CA GLU A 280 -23.07 -12.06 -7.24
C GLU A 280 -23.57 -11.57 -5.88
N LYS A 281 -22.95 -10.50 -5.39
CA LYS A 281 -23.30 -9.85 -4.14
C LYS A 281 -23.67 -8.42 -4.42
N GLU A 282 -24.63 -7.88 -3.71
CA GLU A 282 -24.87 -6.44 -3.72
C GLU A 282 -24.03 -5.77 -2.62
N ILE A 283 -23.47 -4.62 -2.95
CA ILE A 283 -22.83 -3.73 -1.99
C ILE A 283 -23.70 -2.49 -1.83
N LEU A 284 -23.92 -2.14 -0.58
CA LEU A 284 -24.61 -0.93 -0.19
C LEU A 284 -23.59 0.14 0.19
N PHE A 285 -23.59 1.25 -0.54
CA PHE A 285 -22.90 2.47 -0.11
C PHE A 285 -23.92 3.40 0.55
N SER A 286 -23.71 3.69 1.83
CA SER A 286 -24.48 4.69 2.57
C SER A 286 -23.56 5.83 2.98
N SER A 287 -23.93 7.06 2.62
CA SER A 287 -23.23 8.26 3.07
C SER A 287 -23.96 8.91 4.25
N ARG A 288 -23.20 9.44 5.19
CA ARG A 288 -23.72 10.26 6.30
C ARG A 288 -23.27 11.69 6.12
N CYS A 289 -24.19 12.64 6.33
CA CYS A 289 -23.85 14.05 6.40
C CYS A 289 -23.20 14.40 7.74
N ARG A 290 -22.64 15.62 7.82
CA ARG A 290 -21.99 16.20 9.00
C ARG A 290 -22.86 16.16 10.27
N THR A 291 -24.18 16.16 10.13
CA THR A 291 -25.17 16.10 11.21
C THR A 291 -25.55 14.67 11.64
N GLY A 292 -24.93 13.63 11.05
CA GLY A 292 -25.17 12.22 11.37
C GLY A 292 -26.30 11.53 10.61
N THR A 293 -27.14 12.30 9.90
CA THR A 293 -28.23 11.78 9.06
C THR A 293 -27.70 11.10 7.79
N THR A 294 -28.23 9.93 7.45
CA THR A 294 -27.98 9.30 6.15
C THR A 294 -28.60 10.14 5.04
N THR A 295 -27.80 10.58 4.08
CA THR A 295 -28.26 11.46 2.99
C THR A 295 -28.39 10.78 1.64
N GLY A 296 -27.92 9.54 1.53
CA GLY A 296 -28.15 8.74 0.35
C GLY A 296 -27.71 7.29 0.58
N THR A 297 -28.41 6.39 -0.10
CA THR A 297 -28.06 4.99 -0.19
C THR A 297 -28.04 4.63 -1.66
N GLN A 298 -26.96 4.00 -2.11
CA GLN A 298 -26.85 3.44 -3.44
C GLN A 298 -26.49 1.97 -3.32
N THR A 299 -27.26 1.11 -4.00
CA THR A 299 -26.96 -0.31 -4.15
C THR A 299 -26.25 -0.52 -5.47
N HIS A 300 -25.13 -1.23 -5.42
CA HIS A 300 -24.35 -1.62 -6.59
C HIS A 300 -24.17 -3.13 -6.59
N GLY A 301 -24.39 -3.80 -7.72
CA GLY A 301 -24.01 -5.20 -7.88
C GLY A 301 -22.48 -5.33 -7.95
N CYS A 302 -21.90 -6.28 -7.22
CA CYS A 302 -20.55 -6.77 -7.46
C CYS A 302 -20.57 -7.62 -8.73
N TRP A 303 -20.15 -7.00 -9.83
CA TRP A 303 -20.20 -7.56 -11.17
C TRP A 303 -19.76 -9.03 -11.22
N SER A 304 -20.72 -9.92 -11.48
CA SER A 304 -20.46 -11.24 -12.06
C SER A 304 -21.01 -11.21 -13.49
N SER A 305 -20.14 -11.16 -14.49
CA SER A 305 -20.59 -10.78 -15.83
C SER A 305 -21.37 -11.92 -16.51
N THR A 306 -22.66 -11.68 -16.77
CA THR A 306 -23.26 -12.06 -18.05
C THR A 306 -23.88 -10.79 -18.67
N ARG A 307 -23.43 -10.42 -19.88
CA ARG A 307 -23.68 -9.20 -20.69
C ARG A 307 -25.11 -8.61 -20.64
N THR A 308 -25.30 -7.28 -20.78
CA THR A 308 -25.32 -6.60 -22.09
C THR A 308 -25.23 -5.06 -21.98
N ARG A 309 -24.52 -4.43 -22.93
CA ARG A 309 -24.54 -2.98 -23.20
C ARG A 309 -25.98 -2.45 -23.29
N ARG A 310 -26.31 -1.42 -22.52
CA ARG A 310 -27.29 -0.42 -22.96
C ARG A 310 -26.60 0.92 -23.18
N SER A 311 -26.37 1.23 -24.46
CA SER A 311 -26.23 2.60 -24.92
C SER A 311 -27.60 3.28 -24.77
N SER A 312 -27.70 4.33 -23.98
CA SER A 312 -28.83 5.26 -24.06
C SER A 312 -28.34 6.60 -24.61
N HIS A 313 -28.29 6.69 -25.93
CA HIS A 313 -28.66 7.93 -26.61
C HIS A 313 -30.18 8.06 -26.53
N GLY A 314 -30.67 9.16 -25.96
CA GLY A 314 -32.08 9.51 -25.91
C GLY A 314 -32.24 10.94 -25.43
N ARG A 315 -32.53 11.84 -26.38
CA ARG A 315 -32.71 13.28 -26.21
C ARG A 315 -34.20 13.59 -26.00
N THR A 316 -34.49 14.70 -25.32
CA THR A 316 -35.80 15.39 -25.10
C THR A 316 -36.69 14.78 -23.99
N SER A 317 -37.39 15.51 -23.10
CA SER A 317 -37.89 16.89 -23.10
C SER A 317 -38.11 17.45 -21.68
N SER A 318 -37.94 18.77 -21.54
CA SER A 318 -38.54 19.73 -20.58
C SER A 318 -39.30 19.26 -19.33
N ALA A 319 -38.85 19.74 -18.16
CA ALA A 319 -39.73 20.29 -17.13
C ALA A 319 -39.01 21.44 -16.40
N ARG A 320 -39.64 22.61 -16.43
CA ARG A 320 -39.24 23.88 -15.80
C ARG A 320 -39.87 23.92 -14.41
N SER A 321 -39.10 24.22 -13.36
CA SER A 321 -39.59 24.66 -12.03
C SER A 321 -38.42 25.33 -11.31
N THR A 322 -38.32 26.65 -11.48
CA THR A 322 -38.55 27.70 -10.46
C THR A 322 -37.40 27.86 -9.45
N ALA A 323 -36.71 28.98 -9.61
CA ALA A 323 -35.71 29.52 -8.71
C ALA A 323 -36.26 29.71 -7.29
N SER A 324 -35.41 29.42 -6.30
CA SER A 324 -35.49 30.03 -4.97
C SER A 324 -34.08 30.45 -4.58
N THR A 325 -33.82 31.74 -4.77
CA THR A 325 -32.75 32.52 -4.14
C THR A 325 -33.03 32.69 -2.65
N ILE A 326 -31.96 32.89 -1.84
CA ILE A 326 -31.82 33.70 -0.60
C ILE A 326 -30.91 32.96 0.43
N PRO A 327 -29.97 33.62 1.16
CA PRO A 327 -29.04 34.69 0.78
C PRO A 327 -27.58 34.40 1.25
N LYS A 328 -26.65 35.28 0.86
CA LYS A 328 -25.34 35.43 1.53
C LYS A 328 -25.56 36.09 2.90
N GLU A 329 -24.95 35.55 3.94
CA GLU A 329 -24.57 36.33 5.13
C GLU A 329 -23.07 36.17 5.41
N VAL A 330 -22.55 37.28 5.91
CA VAL A 330 -21.16 37.64 6.10
C VAL A 330 -20.77 37.33 7.54
N SER A 331 -19.65 36.63 7.72
CA SER A 331 -18.65 36.79 8.79
C SER A 331 -17.42 35.98 8.39
#